data_AF-A0AAF5Q6R3-F1
#
_entry.id   AF-A0AAF5Q6R3-F1
#
_cell.length_a   1.000
_cell.length_b   1.000
_cell.length_c   1.000
_cell.angle_alpha   90.00
_cell.angle_beta   90.00
_cell.angle_gamma   90.00
#
_symmetry.space_group_name_H-M   'P 1'
#
loop_
_entity.id
_entity.type
_entity.pdbx_description
1 polymer ?
#
loop_
_entity_poly.entity_id
_entity_poly.type
_entity_poly.pdbx_seq_one_letter_code
_entity_poly.pdbx_strand_id
1 'polypeptide(L)'
;MSAPSVSKAVLERKFIECGERDRMKLLQRLRESGWVEEVKNICRIIYKISNVGRCAVRVRARRAVPNEVKCELMHCIRSFY
;
A
#
# COMPACT_ATOMS: atom_id res chain seq x y z
N MET A 1 -13.79 15.31 -27.39
CA MET A 1 -14.75 14.57 -26.55
C MET A 1 -14.00 14.14 -25.29
N SER A 2 -14.34 14.68 -24.12
CA SER A 2 -13.73 14.26 -22.85
C SER A 2 -14.30 12.90 -22.47
N ALA A 3 -13.45 11.91 -22.19
CA ALA A 3 -13.90 10.59 -21.74
C ALA A 3 -14.81 10.75 -20.50
N PRO A 4 -15.88 9.95 -20.36
CA PRO A 4 -16.71 9.99 -19.16
C PRO A 4 -15.82 9.69 -17.95
N SER A 5 -15.78 10.62 -17.00
CA SER A 5 -15.02 10.44 -15.76
C SER A 5 -15.65 9.30 -14.96
N VAL A 6 -15.10 8.09 -15.11
CA VAL A 6 -15.51 6.96 -14.29
C VAL A 6 -15.23 7.32 -12.83
N SER A 7 -16.26 7.30 -11.99
CA SER A 7 -16.06 7.63 -10.58
C SER A 7 -15.06 6.66 -9.94
N LYS A 8 -14.19 7.18 -9.08
CA LYS A 8 -13.20 6.38 -8.34
C LYS A 8 -13.84 5.17 -7.65
N ALA A 9 -15.02 5.34 -7.07
CA ALA A 9 -15.75 4.27 -6.38
C ALA A 9 -16.23 3.15 -7.31
N VAL A 10 -16.53 3.46 -8.59
CA VAL A 10 -16.88 2.45 -9.60
C VAL A 10 -15.63 1.69 -10.05
N LEU A 11 -14.51 2.39 -10.23
CA LEU A 11 -13.22 1.76 -10.55
C LEU A 11 -12.74 0.85 -9.43
N GLU A 12 -12.81 1.29 -8.17
CA GLU A 12 -12.44 0.48 -7.01
C GLU A 12 -13.31 -0.78 -6.89
N ARG A 13 -14.62 -0.67 -7.14
CA ARG A 13 -15.51 -1.85 -7.18
C ARG A 13 -15.09 -2.83 -8.27
N LYS A 14 -14.92 -2.37 -9.52
CA LYS A 14 -14.47 -3.24 -10.62
C LYS A 14 -13.10 -3.86 -10.35
N PHE A 15 -12.19 -3.11 -9.75
CA PHE A 15 -10.84 -3.57 -9.41
C PHE A 15 -10.87 -4.73 -8.39
N ILE A 16 -11.83 -4.71 -7.47
CA ILE A 16 -12.06 -5.79 -6.50
C ILE A 16 -12.79 -6.96 -7.17
N GLU A 17 -13.89 -6.69 -7.87
CA GLU A 17 -14.75 -7.72 -8.49
C GLU A 17 -14.02 -8.55 -9.56
N CYS A 18 -13.10 -7.95 -10.31
CA CYS A 18 -12.27 -8.66 -11.30
C CYS A 18 -11.09 -9.43 -10.67
N GLY A 19 -10.91 -9.38 -9.34
CA GLY A 19 -9.82 -10.04 -8.62
C GLY A 19 -8.44 -9.40 -8.83
N GLU A 20 -8.37 -8.24 -9.48
CA GLU A 20 -7.11 -7.56 -9.80
C GLU A 20 -6.39 -7.08 -8.53
N ARG A 21 -7.17 -6.67 -7.52
CA ARG A 21 -6.65 -6.38 -6.17
C ARG A 21 -5.84 -7.53 -5.58
N ASP A 22 -6.32 -8.76 -5.75
CA ASP A 22 -5.67 -9.95 -5.17
C ASP A 22 -4.45 -10.36 -6.01
N ARG A 23 -4.53 -10.19 -7.35
CA ARG A 23 -3.40 -10.39 -8.26
C ARG A 23 -2.20 -9.50 -7.96
N MET A 24 -2.42 -8.30 -7.43
CA MET A 24 -1.31 -7.42 -7.01
C MET A 24 -0.41 -8.06 -5.96
N LYS A 25 -0.92 -9.02 -5.17
CA LYS A 25 -0.19 -9.69 -4.08
C LYS A 25 0.56 -8.71 -3.17
N LEU A 26 -0.04 -7.56 -2.87
CA LEU A 26 0.60 -6.45 -2.12
C LEU A 26 1.27 -6.93 -0.82
N LEU A 27 0.56 -7.74 -0.03
CA LEU A 27 1.09 -8.23 1.25
C LEU A 27 2.32 -9.14 1.06
N GLN A 28 2.35 -9.93 -0.02
CA GLN A 28 3.48 -10.78 -0.35
C GLN A 28 4.69 -9.93 -0.73
N ARG A 29 4.51 -8.94 -1.62
CA ARG A 29 5.57 -8.01 -2.04
C ARG A 29 6.15 -7.22 -0.87
N LEU A 30 5.29 -6.74 0.03
CA LEU A 30 5.72 -6.04 1.25
C LEU A 30 6.55 -6.97 2.17
N ARG A 31 6.16 -8.24 2.29
CA ARG A 31 6.91 -9.23 3.07
C ARG A 31 8.28 -9.51 2.43
N GLU A 32 8.31 -9.76 1.13
CA GLU A 32 9.53 -10.07 0.38
C GLU A 32 10.52 -8.88 0.35
N SER A 33 10.01 -7.64 0.35
CA SER A 33 10.84 -6.43 0.43
C SER A 33 11.44 -6.15 1.82
N GLY A 34 11.11 -6.95 2.84
CA GLY A 34 11.53 -6.72 4.22
C GLY A 34 10.78 -5.60 4.95
N TRP A 35 9.76 -5.00 4.31
CA TRP A 35 8.98 -3.90 4.90
C TRP A 35 8.29 -4.30 6.21
N VAL A 36 7.82 -5.54 6.34
CA VAL A 36 7.14 -6.03 7.55
C VAL A 36 8.09 -5.98 8.76
N GLU A 37 9.34 -6.35 8.57
CA GLU A 37 10.40 -6.37 9.58
C GLU A 37 10.80 -4.94 9.96
N GLU A 38 10.88 -4.06 8.98
CA GLU A 38 11.12 -2.62 9.21
C GLU A 38 9.99 -1.99 10.03
N VAL A 39 8.72 -2.31 9.73
CA VAL A 39 7.58 -1.83 10.52
C VAL A 39 7.60 -2.37 11.96
N LYS A 40 8.00 -3.63 12.17
CA LYS A 40 8.21 -4.17 13.53
C LYS A 40 9.28 -3.38 14.27
N ASN A 41 10.37 -3.00 13.60
CA ASN A 41 11.42 -2.18 14.20
C ASN A 41 10.91 -0.77 14.55
N ILE A 42 10.17 -0.13 13.64
CA ILE A 42 9.51 1.17 13.86
C ILE A 42 8.59 1.11 15.10
N CYS A 43 7.80 0.04 15.25
CA CYS A 43 6.94 -0.15 16.43
C CYS A 43 7.75 -0.23 17.73
N ARG A 44 8.84 -1.01 17.75
CA ARG A 44 9.72 -1.13 18.93
C ARG A 44 10.37 0.20 19.29
N ILE A 45 10.84 0.96 18.30
CA ILE A 45 11.47 2.26 18.50
C ILE A 45 10.46 3.26 19.05
N ILE A 46 9.26 3.35 18.45
CA ILE A 46 8.22 4.28 18.92
C ILE A 46 7.80 3.95 20.35
N TYR A 47 7.61 2.67 20.67
CA TYR A 47 7.26 2.21 22.01
C TYR A 47 8.32 2.59 23.05
N LYS A 48 9.61 2.55 22.68
CA LYS A 48 10.72 2.94 23.57
C LYS A 48 10.88 4.45 23.73
N ILE A 49 10.67 5.22 22.67
CA ILE A 49 10.93 6.68 22.64
C ILE A 49 9.74 7.45 23.22
N SER A 50 8.53 6.89 23.18
CA SER A 50 7.33 7.66 23.48
C SER A 50 6.13 6.78 23.79
N ASN A 51 5.23 7.24 24.65
CA ASN A 51 3.88 6.65 24.79
C ASN A 51 2.97 7.08 23.61
N VAL A 52 3.54 7.42 22.45
CA VAL A 52 2.82 7.97 21.30
C VAL A 52 2.12 6.84 20.56
N GLY A 53 0.81 6.99 20.43
CA GLY A 53 -0.08 5.95 19.95
C GLY A 53 0.05 5.59 18.47
N ARG A 54 -0.82 4.66 18.06
CA ARG A 54 -0.93 4.01 16.74
C ARG A 54 -0.77 4.93 15.52
N CYS A 55 -1.05 6.24 15.64
CA CYS A 55 -0.94 7.21 14.56
C CYS A 55 0.50 7.43 14.07
N ALA A 56 1.48 7.53 14.97
CA ALA A 56 2.89 7.75 14.58
C ALA A 56 3.47 6.56 13.82
N VAL A 57 3.12 5.34 14.24
CA VAL A 57 3.48 4.09 13.56
C VAL A 57 2.92 4.09 12.13
N ARG A 58 1.63 4.42 11.95
CA ARG A 58 1.00 4.42 10.61
C ARG A 58 1.67 5.39 9.64
N VAL A 59 2.07 6.58 10.10
CA VAL A 59 2.74 7.57 9.23
C VAL A 59 4.11 7.06 8.81
N ARG A 60 4.93 6.55 9.75
CA ARG A 60 6.26 6.02 9.44
C ARG A 60 6.21 4.76 8.59
N ALA A 61 5.32 3.82 8.90
CA ALA A 61 5.13 2.60 8.12
C ALA A 61 4.77 2.90 6.65
N ARG A 62 3.88 3.88 6.40
CA ARG A 62 3.54 4.30 5.02
C ARG A 62 4.71 4.93 4.28
N ARG A 63 5.56 5.69 4.97
CA ARG A 63 6.77 6.28 4.38
C ARG A 63 7.82 5.22 4.05
N ALA A 64 7.94 4.19 4.89
CA ALA A 64 8.92 3.13 4.74
C ALA A 64 8.63 2.15 3.58
N VAL A 65 7.47 2.23 2.93
CA VAL A 65 7.18 1.38 1.76
C VAL A 65 8.23 1.66 0.67
N PRO A 66 8.96 0.62 0.19
CA PRO A 66 9.97 0.79 -0.85
C PRO A 66 9.38 1.35 -2.15
N ASN A 67 10.20 2.07 -2.91
CA ASN A 67 9.73 2.71 -4.14
C ASN A 67 9.45 1.68 -5.23
N GLU A 68 10.20 0.59 -5.25
CA GLU A 68 10.06 -0.54 -6.16
C GLU A 68 8.65 -1.13 -6.04
N VAL A 69 8.21 -1.39 -4.80
CA VAL A 69 6.85 -1.88 -4.51
C VAL A 69 5.80 -0.87 -4.97
N LYS A 70 5.99 0.43 -4.74
CA LYS A 70 5.05 1.47 -5.22
C LYS A 70 4.97 1.49 -6.75
N CYS A 71 6.11 1.41 -7.43
CA CYS A 71 6.21 1.42 -8.88
C CYS A 71 5.51 0.21 -9.51
N GLU A 72 5.74 -0.99 -8.96
CA GLU A 72 5.08 -2.22 -9.40
C GLU A 72 3.56 -2.15 -9.24
N LEU A 73 3.08 -1.63 -8.10
CA LEU A 73 1.64 -1.47 -7.88
C LEU A 73 1.03 -0.44 -8.84
N MET A 74 1.73 0.68 -9.05
CA MET A 74 1.29 1.69 -10.01
C MET A 74 1.24 1.13 -11.43
N HIS A 75 2.20 0.27 -11.79
CA HIS A 75 2.17 -0.43 -13.07
C HIS A 75 0.95 -1.34 -13.18
N CYS A 76 0.67 -2.18 -12.19
CA CYS A 76 -0.53 -3.03 -12.17
C CYS A 76 -1.84 -2.23 -12.27
N ILE A 77 -1.96 -1.10 -11.54
CA ILE A 77 -3.14 -0.23 -11.61
C ILE A 77 -3.30 0.36 -13.02
N ARG A 78 -2.21 0.81 -13.63
CA ARG A 78 -2.22 1.34 -15.01
C ARG A 78 -2.47 0.26 -16.07
N SER A 79 -2.15 -1.00 -15.80
CA SER A 79 -2.51 -2.10 -16.70
C SER A 79 -4.00 -2.46 -16.62
N PHE A 80 -4.66 -2.15 -15.50
CA PHE A 80 -6.09 -2.38 -15.29
C PHE A 80 -6.98 -1.29 -15.89
N TYR A 81 -6.51 -0.03 -15.87
CA TYR A 81 -7.24 1.15 -16.35
C TYR A 81 -6.78 1.57 -17.75
#